data_AF-A0A7W6JS47-F1
#
_entry.id   AF-A0A7W6JS47-F1
#
_cell.length_a   1.000
_cell.length_b   1.000
_cell.length_c   1.000
_cell.angle_alpha   90.00
_cell.angle_beta   90.00
_cell.angle_gamma   90.00
#
_symmetry.space_group_name_H-M   'P 1'
#
loop_
_entity.id
_entity.type
_entity.pdbx_description
1 polymer ?
#
loop_
_entity_poly.entity_id
_entity_poly.type
_entity_poly.pdbx_seq_one_letter_code
_entity_poly.pdbx_strand_id
1 'polypeptide(L)'
;MSLVAARIIAPDTAHWSRWLDDAVSADPRRREAGRAMHGKLIDQGKVPLLSFHHLEELLCVESAESARQRVAYLQSLPLIAWTRMPGESNGVGAIIDILAAEVVAITEGCSSALEVRDQVRARLMRTGSGAEAIGPDGWVWEMARLAMLNRRPHIGMVAALSDRDALDPKLTVGEFLAKNQNTPEDRERALAHKHAEKYREARESDPKRSHAEALAMADAFVARMRTLLPPGQIDLKQLLVTTYATQHVDPEDVRDDATFGALSELGILRSQLHIAAEKTSLSFERIKYIDSNLLPSWLISRALRAHGQKRVERPGSNVHDEHLAVLAAYADTLYVDKRTHEDFTRVLRKAPPVAALVQDVRKASQYPNLLD
;
A
#
# COMPACT_ATOMS: atom_id res chain seq x y z
N MET A 1 -29.18 26.76 -15.70
CA MET A 1 -28.58 25.77 -14.79
C MET A 1 -27.37 25.17 -15.48
N SER A 2 -26.15 25.52 -15.09
CA SER A 2 -24.97 24.77 -15.56
C SER A 2 -24.88 23.50 -14.73
N LEU A 3 -25.01 22.34 -15.37
CA LEU A 3 -24.71 21.07 -14.72
C LEU A 3 -23.23 21.09 -14.32
N VAL A 4 -22.95 21.17 -13.02
CA VAL A 4 -21.59 20.98 -12.51
C VAL A 4 -21.25 19.52 -12.72
N ALA A 5 -20.19 19.24 -13.50
CA ALA A 5 -19.71 17.87 -13.69
C ALA A 5 -19.31 17.29 -12.33
N ALA A 6 -19.85 16.13 -11.98
CA ALA A 6 -19.52 15.46 -10.74
C ALA A 6 -18.03 15.07 -10.73
N ARG A 7 -17.33 15.40 -9.65
CA ARG A 7 -15.92 15.08 -9.41
C ARG A 7 -15.82 14.04 -8.31
N ILE A 8 -15.15 12.94 -8.59
CA ILE A 8 -14.83 11.92 -7.61
C ILE A 8 -13.61 12.39 -6.83
N ILE A 9 -13.80 12.60 -5.53
CA ILE A 9 -12.71 12.97 -4.63
C ILE A 9 -12.32 11.75 -3.79
N ALA A 10 -11.03 11.57 -3.53
CA ALA A 10 -10.51 10.53 -2.64
C ALA A 10 -10.00 11.19 -1.36
N PRO A 11 -10.78 11.22 -0.26
CA PRO A 11 -10.27 11.60 1.04
C PRO A 11 -9.32 10.51 1.55
N ASP A 12 -8.22 10.87 2.21
CA ASP A 12 -7.47 9.88 3.00
C ASP A 12 -8.32 9.26 4.13
N THR A 13 -7.82 8.19 4.76
CA THR A 13 -8.57 7.54 5.85
C THR A 13 -8.69 8.43 7.09
N ALA A 14 -7.76 9.34 7.36
CA ALA A 14 -7.87 10.23 8.52
C ALA A 14 -9.07 11.18 8.36
N HIS A 15 -9.32 11.66 7.13
CA HIS A 15 -10.52 12.42 6.79
C HIS A 15 -11.78 11.58 7.01
N TRP A 16 -11.82 10.37 6.45
CA TRP A 16 -12.96 9.46 6.64
C TRP A 16 -13.21 9.18 8.13
N SER A 17 -12.18 8.81 8.89
CA SER A 17 -12.27 8.46 10.31
C SER A 17 -12.85 9.61 11.14
N ARG A 18 -12.29 10.82 11.00
CA ARG A 18 -12.76 12.00 11.74
C ARG A 18 -14.16 12.43 11.33
N TRP A 19 -14.48 12.35 10.04
CA TRP A 19 -15.82 12.65 9.55
C TRP A 19 -16.84 11.70 10.15
N LEU A 20 -16.60 10.39 10.07
CA LEU A 20 -17.52 9.39 10.61
C LEU A 20 -17.68 9.54 12.13
N ASP A 21 -16.58 9.79 12.86
CA ASP A 21 -16.60 10.02 14.31
C ASP A 21 -17.42 11.25 14.69
N ASP A 22 -17.33 12.33 13.91
CA ASP A 22 -18.15 13.51 14.11
C ASP A 22 -19.62 13.20 13.84
N ALA A 23 -19.95 12.51 12.75
CA ALA A 23 -21.32 12.19 12.35
C ALA A 23 -22.11 11.31 13.35
N VAL A 24 -21.40 10.54 14.18
CA VAL A 24 -21.97 9.70 15.25
C VAL A 24 -21.66 10.21 16.66
N SER A 25 -21.04 11.40 16.77
CA SER A 25 -20.62 11.97 18.05
C SER A 25 -21.81 12.20 19.00
N ALA A 26 -21.56 12.06 20.31
CA ALA A 26 -22.51 12.47 21.34
C ALA A 26 -22.70 14.01 21.38
N ASP A 27 -21.67 14.78 21.00
CA ASP A 27 -21.73 16.24 20.89
C ASP A 27 -22.66 16.65 19.73
N PRO A 28 -23.79 17.35 20.00
CA PRO A 28 -24.74 17.75 18.97
C PRO A 28 -24.12 18.60 17.85
N ARG A 29 -23.16 19.47 18.16
CA ARG A 29 -22.54 20.36 17.16
C ARG A 29 -21.66 19.59 16.20
N ARG A 30 -20.83 18.68 16.72
CA ARG A 30 -20.00 17.78 15.89
C ARG A 30 -20.87 16.85 15.05
N ARG A 31 -21.93 16.31 15.65
CA ARG A 31 -22.90 15.46 14.96
C ARG A 31 -23.60 16.14 13.81
N GLU A 32 -24.06 17.37 14.02
CA GLU A 32 -24.67 18.19 12.96
C GLU A 32 -23.66 18.48 11.84
N ALA A 33 -22.45 18.91 12.18
CA ALA A 33 -21.39 19.20 11.22
C ALA A 33 -21.02 17.96 10.37
N GLY A 34 -20.80 16.81 11.01
CA GLY A 34 -20.48 15.55 10.34
C GLY A 34 -21.62 15.06 9.44
N ARG A 35 -22.87 15.16 9.89
CA ARG A 35 -24.04 14.76 9.10
C ARG A 35 -24.29 15.67 7.89
N ALA A 36 -24.05 16.98 8.03
CA ALA A 36 -24.23 17.94 6.95
C ALA A 36 -23.12 17.85 5.88
N MET A 37 -21.97 17.26 6.20
CA MET A 37 -20.80 17.21 5.31
C MET A 37 -21.10 16.53 3.98
N HIS A 38 -21.85 15.41 3.98
CA HIS A 38 -22.20 14.68 2.75
C HIS A 38 -22.98 15.58 1.79
N GLY A 39 -24.06 16.21 2.28
CA GLY A 39 -24.88 17.13 1.47
C GLY A 39 -24.05 18.28 0.90
N LYS A 40 -23.18 18.89 1.71
CA LYS A 40 -22.30 19.98 1.24
C LYS A 40 -21.33 19.53 0.14
N LEU A 41 -20.80 18.32 0.21
CA LEU A 41 -19.95 17.77 -0.84
C LEU A 41 -20.76 17.58 -2.14
N ILE A 42 -21.94 16.96 -2.05
CA ILE A 42 -22.80 16.75 -3.21
C ILE A 42 -23.26 18.06 -3.85
N ASP A 43 -23.60 19.07 -3.04
CA ASP A 43 -23.99 20.41 -3.52
C ASP A 43 -22.87 21.10 -4.31
N GLN A 44 -21.60 20.76 -4.03
CA GLN A 44 -20.43 21.21 -4.80
C GLN A 44 -20.07 20.27 -5.97
N GLY A 45 -20.85 19.23 -6.21
CA GLY A 45 -20.57 18.20 -7.20
C GLY A 45 -19.40 17.28 -6.83
N LYS A 46 -19.03 17.17 -5.55
CA LYS A 46 -17.94 16.31 -5.08
C LYS A 46 -18.50 15.00 -4.52
N VAL A 47 -18.12 13.87 -5.11
CA VAL A 47 -18.55 12.52 -4.67
C VAL A 47 -17.38 11.84 -3.96
N PRO A 48 -17.48 11.49 -2.67
CA PRO A 48 -16.38 10.88 -1.93
C PRO A 48 -16.19 9.41 -2.32
N LEU A 49 -14.93 9.03 -2.57
CA LEU A 49 -14.49 7.70 -2.95
C LEU A 49 -14.17 6.86 -1.70
N LEU A 50 -14.73 5.66 -1.66
CA LEU A 50 -14.46 4.63 -0.67
C LEU A 50 -13.72 3.46 -1.33
N SER A 51 -12.75 2.89 -0.61
CA SER A 51 -11.94 1.74 -1.05
C SER A 51 -11.83 0.75 0.09
N PHE A 52 -11.38 -0.48 -0.21
CA PHE A 52 -11.19 -1.48 0.83
C PHE A 52 -10.19 -1.04 1.91
N HIS A 53 -9.12 -0.32 1.53
CA HIS A 53 -8.13 0.17 2.49
C HIS A 53 -8.70 1.22 3.44
N HIS A 54 -9.62 2.05 2.97
CA HIS A 54 -10.38 2.93 3.87
C HIS A 54 -11.15 2.08 4.90
N LEU A 55 -11.88 1.07 4.46
CA LEU A 55 -12.65 0.21 5.37
C LEU A 55 -11.77 -0.54 6.36
N GLU A 56 -10.64 -1.09 5.92
CA GLU A 56 -9.71 -1.81 6.79
C GLU A 56 -9.25 -0.95 7.98
N GLU A 57 -8.86 0.30 7.72
CA GLU A 57 -8.47 1.21 8.79
C GLU A 57 -9.65 1.73 9.63
N LEU A 58 -10.79 1.99 8.99
CA LEU A 58 -11.99 2.47 9.68
C LEU A 58 -12.59 1.43 10.64
N LEU A 59 -12.49 0.14 10.30
CA LEU A 59 -13.10 -0.94 11.05
C LEU A 59 -12.15 -1.55 12.09
N CYS A 60 -10.85 -1.52 11.85
CA CYS A 60 -9.86 -2.04 12.79
C CYS A 60 -9.54 -1.07 13.95
N VAL A 61 -10.55 -0.40 14.49
CA VAL A 61 -10.46 0.35 15.75
C VAL A 61 -10.73 -0.55 16.95
N GLU A 62 -10.27 -0.18 18.14
CA GLU A 62 -10.43 -0.99 19.35
C GLU A 62 -11.90 -1.28 19.68
N SER A 63 -12.77 -0.27 19.56
CA SER A 63 -14.20 -0.36 19.85
C SER A 63 -14.99 -0.99 18.70
N ALA A 64 -15.53 -2.19 18.93
CA ALA A 64 -16.45 -2.84 17.99
C ALA A 64 -17.74 -2.03 17.77
N GLU A 65 -18.21 -1.32 18.81
CA GLU A 65 -19.38 -0.45 18.70
C GLU A 65 -19.11 0.75 17.78
N SER A 66 -17.93 1.36 17.89
CA SER A 66 -17.54 2.44 16.99
C SER A 66 -17.43 1.96 15.55
N ALA A 67 -16.91 0.75 15.32
CA ALA A 67 -16.88 0.15 13.98
C ALA A 67 -18.29 -0.07 13.42
N ARG A 68 -19.23 -0.60 14.22
CA ARG A 68 -20.65 -0.75 13.82
C ARG A 68 -21.29 0.58 13.45
N GLN A 69 -21.10 1.61 14.27
CA GLN A 69 -21.66 2.95 14.02
C GLN A 69 -21.10 3.57 12.73
N ARG A 70 -19.81 3.37 12.45
CA ARG A 70 -19.17 3.80 11.20
C ARG A 70 -19.77 3.08 9.99
N VAL A 71 -19.97 1.75 10.07
CA VAL A 71 -20.64 0.96 9.00
C VAL A 71 -22.06 1.47 8.76
N ALA A 72 -22.86 1.61 9.82
CA ALA A 72 -24.24 2.07 9.71
C ALA A 72 -24.34 3.46 9.07
N TYR A 73 -23.44 4.38 9.44
CA TYR A 73 -23.41 5.70 8.82
C TYR A 73 -22.96 5.63 7.36
N LEU A 74 -21.92 4.85 7.03
CA LEU A 74 -21.50 4.64 5.64
C LEU A 74 -22.65 4.10 4.78
N GLN A 75 -23.38 3.08 5.26
CA GLN A 75 -24.54 2.52 4.56
C GLN A 75 -25.64 3.56 4.32
N SER A 76 -25.80 4.53 5.24
CA SER A 76 -26.79 5.59 5.13
C SER A 76 -26.45 6.69 4.11
N LEU A 77 -25.21 6.73 3.60
CA LEU A 77 -24.81 7.75 2.63
C LEU A 77 -25.53 7.53 1.29
N PRO A 78 -26.24 8.54 0.75
CA PRO A 78 -27.07 8.35 -0.44
C PRO A 78 -26.27 8.30 -1.74
N LEU A 79 -25.06 8.84 -1.76
CA LEU A 79 -24.20 8.85 -2.94
C LEU A 79 -22.72 8.85 -2.58
N ILE A 80 -22.01 7.78 -2.90
CA ILE A 80 -20.56 7.66 -2.81
C ILE A 80 -20.01 7.01 -4.09
N ALA A 81 -18.71 7.11 -4.28
CA ALA A 81 -18.00 6.37 -5.31
C ALA A 81 -17.23 5.20 -4.69
N TRP A 82 -17.02 4.13 -5.45
CA TRP A 82 -16.12 3.03 -5.07
C TRP A 82 -15.57 2.33 -6.32
N THR A 83 -14.48 1.59 -6.15
CA THR A 83 -13.95 0.69 -7.17
C THR A 83 -14.56 -0.70 -7.00
N ARG A 84 -14.89 -1.40 -8.09
CA ARG A 84 -15.33 -2.80 -8.06
C ARG A 84 -15.00 -3.51 -9.37
N MET A 85 -14.47 -4.73 -9.31
CA MET A 85 -14.26 -5.53 -10.51
C MET A 85 -15.60 -5.93 -11.14
N PRO A 86 -15.72 -5.97 -12.48
CA PRO A 86 -16.90 -6.54 -13.13
C PRO A 86 -17.14 -7.99 -12.71
N GLY A 87 -18.39 -8.34 -12.39
CA GLY A 87 -18.77 -9.69 -11.93
C GLY A 87 -18.77 -9.88 -10.41
N GLU A 88 -18.15 -8.97 -9.65
CA GLU A 88 -18.28 -8.99 -8.18
C GLU A 88 -19.63 -8.39 -7.77
N SER A 89 -20.36 -9.09 -6.91
CA SER A 89 -21.71 -8.70 -6.50
C SER A 89 -21.73 -7.68 -5.36
N ASN A 90 -20.79 -7.75 -4.42
CA ASN A 90 -20.77 -6.93 -3.21
C ASN A 90 -19.35 -6.46 -2.84
N GLY A 91 -19.29 -5.37 -2.06
CA GLY A 91 -18.05 -4.86 -1.48
C GLY A 91 -17.34 -3.80 -2.30
N VAL A 92 -16.29 -3.25 -1.72
CA VAL A 92 -15.42 -2.25 -2.34
C VAL A 92 -14.09 -2.89 -2.69
N GLY A 93 -13.54 -2.51 -3.84
CA GLY A 93 -12.27 -3.02 -4.33
C GLY A 93 -11.09 -2.49 -3.53
N ALA A 94 -10.07 -3.32 -3.44
CA ALA A 94 -8.75 -2.99 -2.92
C ALA A 94 -7.81 -2.52 -4.04
N ILE A 95 -6.60 -2.11 -3.67
CA ILE A 95 -5.58 -1.73 -4.64
C ILE A 95 -5.24 -2.85 -5.63
N ILE A 96 -5.32 -4.11 -5.18
CA ILE A 96 -5.06 -5.25 -6.03
C ILE A 96 -6.09 -5.40 -7.16
N ASP A 97 -7.32 -4.93 -6.95
CA ASP A 97 -8.36 -4.90 -7.99
C ASP A 97 -8.03 -3.87 -9.07
N ILE A 98 -7.41 -2.74 -8.68
CA ILE A 98 -6.88 -1.76 -9.63
C ILE A 98 -5.77 -2.40 -10.46
N LEU A 99 -4.77 -3.03 -9.82
CA LEU A 99 -3.68 -3.69 -10.55
C LEU A 99 -4.21 -4.81 -11.47
N ALA A 100 -5.15 -5.62 -10.99
CA ALA A 100 -5.80 -6.66 -11.77
C ALA A 100 -6.50 -6.08 -13.01
N ALA A 101 -7.21 -4.97 -12.87
CA ALA A 101 -7.84 -4.29 -14.00
C ALA A 101 -6.81 -3.67 -14.97
N GLU A 102 -5.69 -3.14 -14.46
CA GLU A 102 -4.60 -2.62 -15.29
C GLU A 102 -4.00 -3.73 -16.16
N VAL A 103 -3.72 -4.89 -15.56
CA VAL A 103 -3.25 -6.08 -16.27
C VAL A 103 -4.25 -6.50 -17.34
N VAL A 104 -5.54 -6.56 -17.01
CA VAL A 104 -6.59 -6.89 -17.98
C VAL A 104 -6.60 -5.90 -19.14
N ALA A 105 -6.58 -4.59 -18.88
CA ALA A 105 -6.56 -3.56 -19.91
C ALA A 105 -5.35 -3.68 -20.85
N ILE A 106 -4.16 -4.00 -20.31
CA ILE A 106 -2.97 -4.27 -21.12
C ILE A 106 -3.18 -5.51 -22.00
N THR A 107 -3.73 -6.60 -21.45
CA THR A 107 -4.02 -7.80 -22.25
C THR A 107 -5.13 -7.61 -23.29
N GLU A 108 -5.98 -6.60 -23.10
CA GLU A 108 -7.02 -6.16 -24.04
C GLU A 108 -6.48 -5.19 -25.11
N GLY A 109 -5.21 -4.79 -25.03
CA GLY A 109 -4.50 -4.07 -26.09
C GLY A 109 -4.10 -2.63 -25.75
N CYS A 110 -4.26 -2.15 -24.51
CA CYS A 110 -3.73 -0.83 -24.13
C CYS A 110 -2.20 -0.78 -24.29
N SER A 111 -1.70 0.31 -24.87
CA SER A 111 -0.30 0.49 -25.25
C SER A 111 0.42 1.57 -24.46
N SER A 112 -0.31 2.34 -23.63
CA SER A 112 0.26 3.35 -22.74
C SER A 112 -0.38 3.32 -21.36
N ALA A 113 0.35 3.76 -20.33
CA ALA A 113 -0.18 3.85 -18.98
C ALA A 113 -1.41 4.79 -18.87
N LEU A 114 -1.50 5.80 -19.74
CA LEU A 114 -2.64 6.71 -19.78
C LEU A 114 -3.91 6.02 -20.29
N GLU A 115 -3.79 5.25 -21.39
CA GLU A 115 -4.88 4.42 -21.92
C GLU A 115 -5.34 3.40 -20.87
N VAL A 116 -4.39 2.73 -20.21
CA VAL A 116 -4.68 1.78 -19.12
C VAL A 116 -5.47 2.48 -18.01
N ARG A 117 -5.00 3.64 -17.52
CA ARG A 117 -5.69 4.42 -16.48
C ARG A 117 -7.13 4.72 -16.87
N ASP A 118 -7.35 5.23 -18.08
CA ASP A 118 -8.67 5.67 -18.53
C ASP A 118 -9.64 4.49 -18.68
N GLN A 119 -9.17 3.37 -19.25
CA GLN A 119 -9.94 2.14 -19.37
C GLN A 119 -10.27 1.54 -17.99
N VAL A 120 -9.30 1.47 -17.09
CA VAL A 120 -9.49 0.96 -15.72
C VAL A 120 -10.46 1.84 -14.94
N ARG A 121 -10.32 3.17 -15.02
CA ARG A 121 -11.25 4.11 -14.38
C ARG A 121 -12.68 3.89 -14.88
N ALA A 122 -12.88 3.81 -16.19
CA ALA A 122 -14.20 3.56 -16.77
C ALA A 122 -14.78 2.20 -16.36
N ARG A 123 -13.93 1.17 -16.23
CA ARG A 123 -14.34 -0.20 -15.91
C ARG A 123 -14.64 -0.42 -14.43
N LEU A 124 -13.84 0.14 -13.53
CA LEU A 124 -13.91 -0.11 -12.09
C LEU A 124 -14.80 0.86 -11.32
N MET A 125 -14.87 2.11 -11.77
CA MET A 125 -15.52 3.15 -11.00
C MET A 125 -17.04 2.93 -10.98
N ARG A 126 -17.62 2.96 -9.78
CA ARG A 126 -19.06 2.85 -9.53
C ARG A 126 -19.50 4.00 -8.64
N THR A 127 -20.77 4.35 -8.74
CA THR A 127 -21.42 5.35 -7.90
C THR A 127 -22.80 4.87 -7.51
N GLY A 128 -23.25 5.22 -6.31
CA GLY A 128 -24.51 4.78 -5.74
C GLY A 128 -24.52 4.99 -4.23
N SER A 129 -25.49 4.39 -3.55
CA SER A 129 -25.60 4.44 -2.10
C SER A 129 -24.48 3.68 -1.40
N GLY A 130 -24.23 4.03 -0.15
CA GLY A 130 -23.30 3.28 0.70
C GLY A 130 -23.75 1.82 0.90
N ALA A 131 -25.06 1.56 0.99
CA ALA A 131 -25.59 0.21 1.07
C ALA A 131 -25.29 -0.63 -0.19
N GLU A 132 -25.28 -0.03 -1.39
CA GLU A 132 -24.85 -0.72 -2.62
C GLU A 132 -23.34 -0.96 -2.67
N ALA A 133 -22.56 -0.06 -2.08
CA ALA A 133 -21.10 -0.16 -2.04
C ALA A 133 -20.61 -1.26 -1.08
N ILE A 134 -21.09 -1.24 0.16
CA ILE A 134 -20.61 -2.12 1.24
C ILE A 134 -21.61 -3.20 1.65
N GLY A 135 -22.76 -3.29 0.98
CA GLY A 135 -23.82 -4.24 1.29
C GLY A 135 -24.76 -3.75 2.40
N PRO A 136 -26.01 -4.25 2.44
CA PRO A 136 -27.01 -3.84 3.43
C PRO A 136 -26.76 -4.47 4.82
N ASP A 137 -26.05 -5.60 4.87
CA ASP A 137 -25.90 -6.43 6.06
C ASP A 137 -24.67 -6.05 6.89
N GLY A 138 -24.87 -5.23 7.93
CA GLY A 138 -23.77 -4.74 8.78
C GLY A 138 -22.97 -5.85 9.49
N TRP A 139 -23.60 -6.99 9.79
CA TRP A 139 -22.95 -8.13 10.48
C TRP A 139 -21.79 -8.73 9.67
N VAL A 140 -21.82 -8.62 8.34
CA VAL A 140 -20.74 -9.09 7.45
C VAL A 140 -19.43 -8.39 7.78
N TRP A 141 -19.50 -7.09 8.10
CA TRP A 141 -18.33 -6.28 8.44
C TRP A 141 -17.82 -6.54 9.85
N GLU A 142 -18.65 -7.02 10.76
CA GLU A 142 -18.20 -7.49 12.08
C GLU A 142 -17.32 -8.74 11.93
N MET A 143 -17.74 -9.68 11.07
CA MET A 143 -16.96 -10.88 10.77
C MET A 143 -15.67 -10.54 9.99
N ALA A 144 -15.77 -9.67 8.99
CA ALA A 144 -14.61 -9.21 8.22
C ALA A 144 -13.59 -8.50 9.12
N ARG A 145 -14.04 -7.69 10.09
CA ARG A 145 -13.18 -7.01 11.06
C ARG A 145 -12.35 -7.99 11.88
N LEU A 146 -12.91 -9.11 12.32
CA LEU A 146 -12.14 -10.13 13.04
C LEU A 146 -11.01 -10.70 12.17
N ALA A 147 -11.28 -10.97 10.90
CA ALA A 147 -10.26 -11.42 9.95
C ALA A 147 -9.18 -10.34 9.70
N MET A 148 -9.56 -9.06 9.58
CA MET A 148 -8.64 -7.94 9.39
C MET A 148 -7.75 -7.70 10.62
N LEU A 149 -8.33 -7.73 11.83
CA LEU A 149 -7.58 -7.61 13.08
C LEU A 149 -6.55 -8.72 13.26
N ASN A 150 -6.89 -9.95 12.87
CA ASN A 150 -5.97 -11.08 12.90
C ASN A 150 -4.83 -10.95 11.86
N ARG A 151 -5.01 -10.15 10.81
CA ARG A 151 -3.99 -9.87 9.78
C ARG A 151 -3.06 -8.71 10.13
N ARG A 152 -3.48 -7.76 10.96
CA ARG A 152 -2.66 -6.59 11.37
C ARG A 152 -1.28 -6.94 11.94
N PRO A 153 -1.12 -7.94 12.83
CA PRO A 153 0.19 -8.36 13.30
C PRO A 153 1.07 -8.88 12.17
N HIS A 154 0.48 -9.57 11.18
CA HIS A 154 1.20 -10.11 10.03
C HIS A 154 1.61 -9.01 9.04
N ILE A 155 0.78 -8.00 8.80
CA ILE A 155 1.15 -6.83 7.97
C ILE A 155 2.21 -5.96 8.66
N GLY A 156 2.09 -5.74 9.97
CA GLY A 156 3.11 -5.02 10.75
C GLY A 156 4.43 -5.78 10.84
N MET A 157 4.37 -7.11 10.96
CA MET A 157 5.53 -7.99 10.95
C MET A 157 6.14 -8.11 9.55
N VAL A 158 5.36 -8.23 8.49
CA VAL A 158 5.85 -8.25 7.09
C VAL A 158 6.43 -6.89 6.72
N ALA A 159 5.85 -5.76 7.13
CA ALA A 159 6.45 -4.45 6.94
C ALA A 159 7.78 -4.32 7.70
N ALA A 160 7.82 -4.77 8.96
CA ALA A 160 9.05 -4.77 9.78
C ALA A 160 10.09 -5.82 9.35
N LEU A 161 9.69 -6.87 8.62
CA LEU A 161 10.57 -7.91 8.05
C LEU A 161 10.96 -7.62 6.60
N SER A 162 10.22 -6.76 5.90
CA SER A 162 10.58 -6.21 4.59
C SER A 162 11.66 -5.14 4.70
N ASP A 163 12.32 -5.04 5.87
CA ASP A 163 13.43 -4.17 6.20
C ASP A 163 14.44 -4.20 5.04
N ARG A 164 14.29 -3.20 4.16
CA ARG A 164 15.04 -3.01 2.91
C ARG A 164 16.54 -2.78 3.17
N ASP A 165 16.92 -2.71 4.43
CA ASP A 165 18.25 -2.37 4.92
C ASP A 165 19.11 -3.60 5.24
N ALA A 166 18.65 -4.83 4.96
CA ALA A 166 19.49 -6.01 5.11
C ALA A 166 20.65 -6.06 4.08
N LEU A 167 20.43 -5.56 2.85
CA LEU A 167 21.41 -5.53 1.76
C LEU A 167 21.35 -4.20 1.00
N ASP A 168 22.52 -3.63 0.67
CA ASP A 168 22.60 -2.39 -0.11
C ASP A 168 21.91 -2.57 -1.48
N PRO A 169 20.87 -1.80 -1.82
CA PRO A 169 20.11 -1.97 -3.05
C PRO A 169 20.95 -1.74 -4.32
N LYS A 170 22.11 -1.07 -4.21
CA LYS A 170 23.03 -0.86 -5.33
C LYS A 170 24.03 -1.98 -5.54
N LEU A 171 24.22 -2.83 -4.53
CA LEU A 171 25.14 -3.96 -4.59
C LEU A 171 24.61 -4.99 -5.60
N THR A 172 25.48 -5.50 -6.46
CA THR A 172 25.11 -6.59 -7.36
C THR A 172 25.20 -7.94 -6.68
N VAL A 173 24.51 -8.94 -7.23
CA VAL A 173 24.63 -10.33 -6.78
C VAL A 173 26.09 -10.79 -6.87
N GLY A 174 26.79 -10.51 -7.97
CA GLY A 174 28.18 -10.88 -8.17
C GLY A 174 29.12 -10.24 -7.13
N GLU A 175 28.93 -8.94 -6.84
CA GLU A 175 29.70 -8.23 -5.81
C GLU A 175 29.45 -8.79 -4.42
N PHE A 176 28.19 -9.13 -4.09
CA PHE A 176 27.84 -9.76 -2.83
C PHE A 176 28.44 -11.14 -2.69
N LEU A 177 28.37 -11.97 -3.74
CA LEU A 177 28.97 -13.30 -3.73
C LEU A 177 30.48 -13.21 -3.55
N ALA A 178 31.16 -12.32 -4.28
CA ALA A 178 32.60 -12.10 -4.14
C ALA A 178 33.01 -11.65 -2.72
N LYS A 179 32.22 -10.77 -2.10
CA LYS A 179 32.46 -10.30 -0.71
C LYS A 179 32.14 -11.36 0.35
N ASN A 180 31.27 -12.33 0.05
CA ASN A 180 30.81 -13.34 1.00
C ASN A 180 31.35 -14.76 0.70
N GLN A 181 32.34 -14.88 -0.20
CA GLN A 181 33.24 -16.04 -0.32
C GLN A 181 34.16 -16.25 0.90
N ASN A 182 33.97 -15.40 1.91
CA ASN A 182 34.69 -15.30 3.16
C ASN A 182 34.62 -16.58 4.03
N THR A 183 35.74 -16.84 4.71
CA THR A 183 35.96 -17.97 5.62
C THR A 183 34.95 -17.97 6.78
N PRO A 184 34.73 -19.09 7.49
CA PRO A 184 33.85 -19.12 8.67
C PRO A 184 34.17 -18.03 9.73
N GLU A 185 35.43 -17.64 9.85
CA GLU A 185 35.92 -16.61 10.77
C GLU A 185 35.56 -15.19 10.35
N ASP A 186 35.52 -14.93 9.04
CA ASP A 186 35.07 -13.66 8.47
C ASP A 186 33.55 -13.51 8.59
N ARG A 187 32.79 -14.62 8.51
CA ARG A 187 31.33 -14.65 8.71
C ARG A 187 30.95 -14.27 10.14
N GLU A 188 31.63 -14.84 11.13
CA GLU A 188 31.39 -14.48 12.54
C GLU A 188 31.76 -13.02 12.84
N ARG A 189 32.82 -12.49 12.20
CA ARG A 189 33.15 -11.05 12.30
C ARG A 189 32.09 -10.15 11.69
N ALA A 190 31.51 -10.52 10.54
CA ALA A 190 30.43 -9.77 9.92
C ALA A 190 29.13 -9.81 10.74
N LEU A 191 28.79 -10.97 11.30
CA LEU A 191 27.65 -11.12 12.22
C LEU A 191 27.81 -10.26 13.48
N ALA A 192 29.01 -10.24 14.07
CA ALA A 192 29.32 -9.39 15.21
C ALA A 192 29.23 -7.89 14.87
N HIS A 193 29.64 -7.49 13.66
CA HIS A 193 29.49 -6.12 13.20
C HIS A 193 28.02 -5.72 13.03
N LYS A 194 27.21 -6.57 12.38
CA LYS A 194 25.77 -6.33 12.20
C LYS A 194 24.98 -6.34 13.52
N HIS A 195 25.40 -7.16 14.47
CA HIS A 195 24.88 -7.12 15.85
C HIS A 195 25.08 -5.74 16.48
N ALA A 196 26.30 -5.19 16.38
CA ALA A 196 26.63 -3.88 16.93
C ALA A 196 25.92 -2.71 16.21
N GLU A 197 25.67 -2.83 14.90
CA GLU A 197 24.82 -1.88 14.17
C GLU A 197 23.36 -1.92 14.64
N LYS A 198 22.72 -3.11 14.65
CA LYS A 198 21.32 -3.24 15.08
C LYS A 198 21.10 -2.88 16.54
N TYR A 199 22.07 -3.13 17.41
CA TYR A 199 22.04 -2.66 18.79
C TYR A 199 22.04 -1.12 18.87
N ARG A 200 22.87 -0.43 18.07
CA ARG A 200 22.90 1.04 18.01
C ARG A 200 21.59 1.61 17.46
N GLU A 201 21.09 1.07 16.35
CA GLU A 201 19.79 1.47 15.78
C GLU A 201 18.64 1.29 16.78
N ALA A 202 18.62 0.18 17.51
CA ALA A 202 17.62 -0.07 18.55
C ALA A 202 17.70 0.94 19.70
N ARG A 203 18.89 1.45 20.03
CA ARG A 203 19.09 2.49 21.06
C ARG A 203 18.73 3.88 20.58
N GLU A 204 19.03 4.20 19.32
CA GLU A 204 18.78 5.52 18.74
C GLU A 204 17.30 5.72 18.37
N SER A 205 16.62 4.67 17.97
CA SER A 205 15.19 4.72 17.58
C SER A 205 14.23 4.94 18.76
N ASP A 206 14.65 4.68 20.00
CA ASP A 206 13.83 4.90 21.19
C ASP A 206 14.70 5.23 22.42
N PRO A 207 14.74 6.51 22.84
CA PRO A 207 15.54 6.95 24.00
C PRO A 207 15.13 6.30 25.33
N LYS A 208 13.92 5.73 25.42
CA LYS A 208 13.41 5.08 26.64
C LYS A 208 13.72 3.58 26.67
N ARG A 209 14.17 3.00 25.55
CA ARG A 209 14.44 1.57 25.43
C ARG A 209 15.63 1.16 26.29
N SER A 210 15.44 0.13 27.11
CA SER A 210 16.48 -0.35 28.00
C SER A 210 17.62 -1.03 27.22
N HIS A 211 18.79 -1.15 27.86
CA HIS A 211 19.92 -1.87 27.28
C HIS A 211 19.57 -3.33 26.98
N ALA A 212 18.85 -3.99 27.89
CA ALA A 212 18.46 -5.39 27.76
C ALA A 212 17.52 -5.63 26.56
N GLU A 213 16.57 -4.73 26.31
CA GLU A 213 15.66 -4.83 25.15
C GLU A 213 16.40 -4.61 23.82
N ALA A 214 17.29 -3.61 23.76
CA ALA A 214 18.09 -3.35 22.55
C ALA A 214 19.02 -4.53 22.22
N LEU A 215 19.61 -5.16 23.25
CA LEU A 215 20.45 -6.34 23.08
C LEU A 215 19.63 -7.53 22.57
N ALA A 216 18.46 -7.80 23.17
CA ALA A 216 17.58 -8.88 22.76
C ALA A 216 17.11 -8.74 21.30
N MET A 217 16.88 -7.51 20.83
CA MET A 217 16.54 -7.24 19.42
C MET A 217 17.71 -7.55 18.47
N ALA A 218 18.93 -7.16 18.84
CA ALA A 218 20.13 -7.46 18.06
C ALA A 218 20.44 -8.98 18.04
N ASP A 219 20.27 -9.65 19.18
CA ASP A 219 20.43 -11.11 19.30
C ASP A 219 19.40 -11.86 18.43
N ALA A 220 18.13 -11.46 18.49
CA ALA A 220 17.07 -12.04 17.67
C ALA A 220 17.32 -11.84 16.16
N PHE A 221 17.90 -10.69 15.78
CA PHE A 221 18.31 -10.43 14.40
C PHE A 221 19.42 -11.38 13.95
N VAL A 222 20.50 -11.51 14.72
CA VAL A 222 21.62 -12.41 14.40
C VAL A 222 21.18 -13.87 14.39
N ALA A 223 20.33 -14.29 15.34
CA ALA A 223 19.78 -15.64 15.39
C ALA A 223 19.00 -15.98 14.11
N ARG A 224 18.19 -15.05 13.60
CA ARG A 224 17.49 -15.21 12.31
C ARG A 224 18.47 -15.31 11.13
N MET A 225 19.51 -14.48 11.09
CA MET A 225 20.51 -14.58 10.03
C MET A 225 21.26 -15.92 10.07
N ARG A 226 21.55 -16.46 11.27
CA ARG A 226 22.15 -17.80 11.43
C ARG A 226 21.22 -18.92 10.99
N THR A 227 19.91 -18.79 11.19
CA THR A 227 18.95 -19.79 10.66
C THR A 227 18.82 -19.75 9.14
N LEU A 228 19.01 -18.58 8.52
CA LEU A 228 19.02 -18.42 7.06
C LEU A 228 20.35 -18.84 6.42
N LEU A 229 21.42 -18.94 7.22
CA LEU A 229 22.79 -19.28 6.79
C LEU A 229 23.34 -20.47 7.62
N PRO A 230 22.82 -21.70 7.46
CA PRO A 230 23.35 -22.86 8.17
C PRO A 230 24.86 -23.10 7.93
N PRO A 231 25.58 -23.69 8.89
CA PRO A 231 27.01 -23.99 8.71
C PRO A 231 27.23 -25.05 7.62
N GLY A 232 27.83 -24.64 6.50
CA GLY A 232 28.20 -25.48 5.36
C GLY A 232 28.65 -24.66 4.14
N GLN A 233 29.15 -25.35 3.10
CA GLN A 233 29.30 -24.80 1.74
C GLN A 233 27.89 -24.56 1.15
N ILE A 234 27.17 -23.59 1.68
CA ILE A 234 25.97 -23.08 1.03
C ILE A 234 26.45 -22.34 -0.21
N ASP A 235 26.01 -22.80 -1.37
CA ASP A 235 26.04 -21.96 -2.55
C ASP A 235 25.11 -20.77 -2.30
N LEU A 236 25.72 -19.63 -1.94
CA LEU A 236 25.00 -18.39 -1.66
C LEU A 236 24.16 -17.96 -2.85
N LYS A 237 24.57 -18.29 -4.08
CA LYS A 237 23.78 -18.03 -5.28
C LYS A 237 22.51 -18.87 -5.27
N GLN A 238 22.61 -20.16 -4.94
CA GLN A 238 21.45 -21.03 -4.80
C GLN A 238 20.50 -20.57 -3.67
N LEU A 239 21.03 -20.04 -2.57
CA LEU A 239 20.22 -19.45 -1.50
C LEU A 239 19.47 -18.20 -1.98
N LEU A 240 20.13 -17.31 -2.72
CA LEU A 240 19.51 -16.12 -3.30
C LEU A 240 18.41 -16.51 -4.30
N VAL A 241 18.68 -17.45 -5.20
CA VAL A 241 17.71 -18.01 -6.15
C VAL A 241 16.49 -18.57 -5.42
N THR A 242 16.71 -19.42 -4.40
CA THR A 242 15.62 -20.04 -3.63
C THR A 242 14.81 -18.97 -2.88
N THR A 243 15.47 -17.95 -2.35
CA THR A 243 14.82 -16.84 -1.64
C THR A 243 13.91 -16.05 -2.59
N TYR A 244 14.44 -15.59 -3.73
CA TYR A 244 13.70 -14.80 -4.69
C TYR A 244 12.63 -15.60 -5.45
N ALA A 245 12.80 -16.93 -5.58
CA ALA A 245 11.76 -17.82 -6.12
C ALA A 245 10.47 -17.81 -5.28
N THR A 246 10.56 -17.59 -3.95
CA THR A 246 9.36 -17.41 -3.10
C THR A 246 8.55 -16.14 -3.44
N GLN A 247 9.18 -15.20 -4.15
CA GLN A 247 8.58 -13.98 -4.68
C GLN A 247 8.31 -14.09 -6.19
N HIS A 248 8.29 -15.32 -6.73
CA HIS A 248 8.06 -15.64 -8.13
C HIS A 248 9.08 -15.03 -9.11
N VAL A 249 10.28 -14.67 -8.65
CA VAL A 249 11.39 -14.31 -9.53
C VAL A 249 11.98 -15.58 -10.13
N ASP A 250 12.16 -15.60 -11.45
CA ASP A 250 12.69 -16.77 -12.13
C ASP A 250 14.20 -16.88 -11.84
N PRO A 251 14.75 -18.10 -11.71
CA PRO A 251 16.17 -18.29 -11.43
C PRO A 251 17.11 -17.57 -12.40
N GLU A 252 16.69 -17.45 -13.65
CA GLU A 252 17.41 -16.76 -14.73
C GLU A 252 17.50 -15.23 -14.57
N ASP A 253 16.63 -14.62 -13.77
CA ASP A 253 16.69 -13.18 -13.45
C ASP A 253 17.73 -12.87 -12.36
N VAL A 254 18.13 -13.87 -11.57
CA VAL A 254 19.14 -13.74 -10.49
C VAL A 254 20.55 -13.82 -11.08
N ARG A 255 20.87 -12.84 -11.92
CA ARG A 255 22.13 -12.70 -12.64
C ARG A 255 23.17 -11.97 -11.80
N ASP A 256 24.45 -12.20 -12.08
CA ASP A 256 25.55 -11.60 -11.31
C ASP A 256 25.61 -10.07 -11.43
N ASP A 257 25.10 -9.52 -12.53
CA ASP A 257 24.97 -8.08 -12.79
C ASP A 257 23.67 -7.48 -12.23
N ALA A 258 22.72 -8.31 -11.76
CA ALA A 258 21.49 -7.83 -11.16
C ALA A 258 21.77 -7.21 -9.79
N THR A 259 21.15 -6.06 -9.53
CA THR A 259 21.22 -5.41 -8.21
C THR A 259 20.14 -5.97 -7.28
N PHE A 260 20.40 -6.01 -5.98
CA PHE A 260 19.38 -6.39 -5.00
C PHE A 260 18.15 -5.48 -5.07
N GLY A 261 18.35 -4.18 -5.35
CA GLY A 261 17.24 -3.25 -5.58
C GLY A 261 16.35 -3.69 -6.73
N ALA A 262 16.93 -4.04 -7.89
CA ALA A 262 16.16 -4.51 -9.05
C ALA A 262 15.46 -5.85 -8.78
N LEU A 263 16.13 -6.80 -8.11
CA LEU A 263 15.53 -8.10 -7.77
C LEU A 263 14.39 -7.96 -6.77
N SER A 264 14.53 -7.10 -5.76
CA SER A 264 13.47 -6.81 -4.81
C SER A 264 12.28 -6.09 -5.46
N GLU A 265 12.52 -5.14 -6.36
CA GLU A 265 11.43 -4.52 -7.14
C GLU A 265 10.71 -5.55 -8.02
N LEU A 266 11.46 -6.42 -8.70
CA LEU A 266 10.89 -7.48 -9.52
C LEU A 266 10.07 -8.47 -8.70
N GLY A 267 10.57 -8.91 -7.55
CA GLY A 267 9.86 -9.81 -6.63
C GLY A 267 8.55 -9.21 -6.13
N ILE A 268 8.56 -7.93 -5.72
CA ILE A 268 7.32 -7.25 -5.30
C ILE A 268 6.32 -7.20 -6.46
N LEU A 269 6.75 -6.79 -7.66
CA LEU A 269 5.88 -6.74 -8.83
C LEU A 269 5.29 -8.11 -9.15
N ARG A 270 6.12 -9.16 -9.18
CA ARG A 270 5.67 -10.51 -9.54
C ARG A 270 4.76 -11.13 -8.49
N SER A 271 5.01 -10.93 -7.19
CA SER A 271 4.06 -11.31 -6.15
C SER A 271 2.71 -10.62 -6.32
N GLN A 272 2.70 -9.32 -6.65
CA GLN A 272 1.45 -8.60 -6.90
C GLN A 272 0.75 -9.11 -8.17
N LEU A 273 1.49 -9.36 -9.25
CA LEU A 273 0.94 -9.93 -10.49
C LEU A 273 0.40 -11.35 -10.28
N HIS A 274 1.01 -12.16 -9.42
CA HIS A 274 0.50 -13.48 -9.07
C HIS A 274 -0.90 -13.39 -8.44
N ILE A 275 -1.07 -12.49 -7.47
CA ILE A 275 -2.39 -12.26 -6.86
C ILE A 275 -3.39 -11.70 -7.88
N ALA A 276 -2.95 -10.83 -8.78
CA ALA A 276 -3.78 -10.32 -9.87
C ALA A 276 -4.25 -11.44 -10.82
N ALA A 277 -3.36 -12.37 -11.20
CA ALA A 277 -3.68 -13.54 -12.02
C ALA A 277 -4.77 -14.42 -11.37
N GLU A 278 -4.65 -14.69 -10.06
CA GLU A 278 -5.66 -15.44 -9.31
C GLU A 278 -7.03 -14.76 -9.38
N LYS A 279 -7.08 -13.43 -9.36
CA LYS A 279 -8.33 -12.66 -9.44
C LYS A 279 -8.92 -12.58 -10.85
N THR A 280 -8.11 -12.51 -11.89
CA THR A 280 -8.60 -12.27 -13.27
C THR A 280 -8.69 -13.54 -14.10
N SER A 281 -8.39 -14.71 -13.52
CA SER A 281 -8.24 -15.98 -14.25
C SER A 281 -7.24 -15.92 -15.41
N LEU A 282 -6.33 -14.94 -15.39
CA LEU A 282 -5.24 -14.84 -16.35
C LEU A 282 -4.09 -15.75 -15.91
N SER A 283 -3.36 -16.30 -16.87
CA SER A 283 -2.17 -17.09 -16.55
C SER A 283 -1.07 -16.17 -16.01
N PHE A 284 -0.53 -16.49 -14.83
CA PHE A 284 0.63 -15.78 -14.27
C PHE A 284 1.82 -15.78 -15.24
N GLU A 285 2.11 -16.91 -15.87
CA GLU A 285 3.17 -17.05 -16.87
C GLU A 285 3.02 -16.10 -18.06
N ARG A 286 1.77 -15.76 -18.41
CA ARG A 286 1.48 -14.78 -19.47
C ARG A 286 1.71 -13.35 -19.01
N ILE A 287 1.35 -13.02 -17.77
CA ILE A 287 1.33 -11.62 -17.30
C ILE A 287 2.60 -11.21 -16.56
N LYS A 288 3.45 -12.16 -16.12
CA LYS A 288 4.68 -11.86 -15.36
C LYS A 288 5.73 -11.04 -16.13
N TYR A 289 5.59 -10.96 -17.46
CA TYR A 289 6.46 -10.20 -18.37
C TYR A 289 5.81 -8.90 -18.89
N ILE A 290 4.67 -8.48 -18.34
CA ILE A 290 4.07 -7.19 -18.69
C ILE A 290 5.08 -6.07 -18.41
N ASP A 291 5.20 -5.13 -19.35
CA ASP A 291 6.00 -3.93 -19.14
C ASP A 291 5.41 -3.12 -17.97
N SER A 292 6.17 -3.09 -16.88
CA SER A 292 5.80 -2.37 -15.66
C SER A 292 5.57 -0.86 -15.87
N ASN A 293 6.07 -0.28 -16.97
CA ASN A 293 5.81 1.11 -17.33
C ASN A 293 4.40 1.35 -17.90
N LEU A 294 3.63 0.29 -18.15
CA LEU A 294 2.23 0.38 -18.54
C LEU A 294 1.27 0.32 -17.34
N LEU A 295 1.76 0.09 -16.12
CA LEU A 295 0.95 -0.10 -14.91
C LEU A 295 0.93 1.18 -14.05
N PRO A 296 -0.13 2.03 -14.11
CA PRO A 296 -0.22 3.25 -13.32
C PRO A 296 0.01 3.07 -11.82
N SER A 297 -0.61 2.04 -11.23
CA SER A 297 -0.50 1.73 -9.80
C SER A 297 0.94 1.45 -9.39
N TRP A 298 1.67 0.68 -10.21
CA TRP A 298 3.08 0.38 -10.01
C TRP A 298 3.96 1.61 -10.16
N LEU A 299 3.72 2.42 -11.20
CA LEU A 299 4.47 3.65 -11.44
C LEU A 299 4.39 4.63 -10.26
N ILE A 300 3.19 4.85 -9.73
CA ILE A 300 2.96 5.73 -8.57
C ILE A 300 3.66 5.18 -7.33
N SER A 301 3.42 3.91 -7.00
CA SER A 301 3.99 3.21 -5.84
C SER A 301 5.53 3.20 -5.87
N ARG A 302 6.12 2.85 -7.02
CA ARG A 302 7.57 2.89 -7.24
C ARG A 302 8.14 4.31 -7.08
N ALA A 303 7.49 5.32 -7.65
CA ALA A 303 7.99 6.70 -7.57
C ALA A 303 7.93 7.26 -6.15
N LEU A 304 6.86 6.97 -5.39
CA LEU A 304 6.77 7.35 -3.97
C LEU A 304 7.88 6.69 -3.15
N ARG A 305 8.16 5.41 -3.37
CA ARG A 305 9.26 4.70 -2.69
C ARG A 305 10.64 5.27 -3.06
N ALA A 306 10.83 5.69 -4.31
CA ALA A 306 12.11 6.23 -4.80
C ALA A 306 12.35 7.70 -4.42
N HIS A 307 11.30 8.51 -4.25
CA HIS A 307 11.42 9.98 -4.13
C HIS A 307 10.71 10.59 -2.92
N GLY A 308 9.86 9.83 -2.24
CA GLY A 308 9.25 10.21 -0.97
C GLY A 308 10.27 10.36 0.14
N GLN A 309 9.88 11.05 1.20
CA GLN A 309 10.70 11.18 2.40
C GLN A 309 10.87 9.81 3.07
N LYS A 310 12.12 9.41 3.36
CA LYS A 310 12.39 8.26 4.23
C LYS A 310 11.88 8.59 5.64
N ARG A 311 11.04 7.73 6.21
CA ARG A 311 10.44 7.92 7.53
C ARG A 311 10.82 6.73 8.41
N VAL A 312 10.97 6.96 9.72
CA VAL A 312 11.07 5.88 10.70
C VAL A 312 9.78 5.06 10.61
N GLU A 313 9.90 3.79 10.25
CA GLU A 313 8.75 2.93 9.98
C GLU A 313 7.89 2.80 11.24
N ARG A 314 6.61 3.20 11.11
CA ARG A 314 5.57 2.78 12.05
C ARG A 314 4.87 1.58 11.41
N PRO A 315 4.87 0.40 12.04
CA PRO A 315 4.28 -0.80 11.46
C PRO A 315 2.85 -0.54 10.95
N GLY A 316 2.58 -0.85 9.69
CA GLY A 316 1.26 -0.76 9.06
C GLY A 316 0.82 0.60 8.49
N SER A 317 1.30 1.74 9.00
CA SER A 317 0.81 3.07 8.56
C SER A 317 1.28 3.47 7.15
N ASN A 318 2.52 3.17 6.78
CA ASN A 318 3.06 3.56 5.47
C ASN A 318 2.49 2.73 4.30
N VAL A 319 2.07 1.48 4.56
CA VAL A 319 1.52 0.57 3.54
C VAL A 319 0.17 1.08 3.03
N HIS A 320 -0.68 1.57 3.94
CA HIS A 320 -1.98 2.15 3.58
C HIS A 320 -1.82 3.48 2.85
N ASP A 321 -0.87 4.34 3.26
CA ASP A 321 -0.56 5.60 2.56
C ASP A 321 -0.13 5.35 1.10
N GLU A 322 0.73 4.36 0.84
CA GLU A 322 1.16 4.00 -0.52
C GLU A 322 -0.02 3.48 -1.36
N HIS A 323 -0.91 2.66 -0.78
CA HIS A 323 -2.09 2.16 -1.47
C HIS A 323 -3.11 3.25 -1.80
N LEU A 324 -3.37 4.17 -0.88
CA LEU A 324 -4.27 5.29 -1.12
C LEU A 324 -3.71 6.28 -2.14
N ALA A 325 -2.39 6.43 -2.19
CA ALA A 325 -1.74 7.30 -3.16
C ALA A 325 -2.02 6.90 -4.61
N VAL A 326 -2.22 5.61 -4.91
CA VAL A 326 -2.58 5.15 -6.26
C VAL A 326 -3.93 5.72 -6.71
N LEU A 327 -4.85 6.05 -5.79
CA LEU A 327 -6.12 6.68 -6.13
C LEU A 327 -5.93 8.04 -6.81
N ALA A 328 -4.75 8.68 -6.73
CA ALA A 328 -4.43 9.91 -7.45
C ALA A 328 -4.54 9.78 -8.98
N ALA A 329 -4.41 8.58 -9.54
CA ALA A 329 -4.63 8.33 -10.96
C ALA A 329 -6.12 8.07 -11.31
N TYR A 330 -6.94 7.69 -10.33
CA TYR A 330 -8.29 7.17 -10.58
C TYR A 330 -9.41 8.06 -10.06
N ALA A 331 -9.11 8.95 -9.12
CA ALA A 331 -9.98 10.03 -8.66
C ALA A 331 -9.64 11.34 -9.38
N ASP A 332 -10.60 12.27 -9.41
CA ASP A 332 -10.37 13.62 -9.93
C ASP A 332 -9.53 14.47 -8.97
N THR A 333 -9.61 14.17 -7.67
CA THR A 333 -8.79 14.84 -6.65
C THR A 333 -8.49 13.90 -5.49
N LEU A 334 -7.21 13.68 -5.19
CA LEU A 334 -6.78 13.01 -3.97
C LEU A 334 -6.50 14.05 -2.87
N TYR A 335 -7.15 13.90 -1.72
CA TYR A 335 -6.89 14.73 -0.54
C TYR A 335 -6.03 13.98 0.45
N VAL A 336 -4.89 14.57 0.77
CA VAL A 336 -3.89 14.00 1.67
C VAL A 336 -3.42 15.00 2.71
N ASP A 337 -2.77 14.50 3.75
CA ASP A 337 -2.09 15.34 4.72
C ASP A 337 -0.92 16.16 4.10
N LYS A 338 -0.35 17.06 4.89
CA LYS A 338 0.77 17.91 4.45
C LYS A 338 1.98 17.10 3.97
N ARG A 339 2.31 15.99 4.63
CA ARG A 339 3.54 15.23 4.38
C ARG A 339 3.43 14.46 3.08
N THR A 340 2.32 13.78 2.87
CA THR A 340 2.04 13.03 1.64
C THR A 340 1.90 13.98 0.45
N HIS A 341 1.34 15.18 0.64
CA HIS A 341 1.34 16.22 -0.40
C HIS A 341 2.77 16.66 -0.79
N GLU A 342 3.67 16.83 0.17
CA GLU A 342 5.08 17.14 -0.11
C GLU A 342 5.78 16.00 -0.86
N ASP A 343 5.48 14.75 -0.55
CA ASP A 343 5.99 13.59 -1.27
C ASP A 343 5.50 13.57 -2.72
N PHE A 344 4.21 13.80 -2.96
CA PHE A 344 3.66 13.96 -4.30
C PHE A 344 4.32 15.12 -5.06
N THR A 345 4.53 16.27 -4.42
CA THR A 345 5.22 17.41 -5.04
C THR A 345 6.62 17.02 -5.52
N ARG A 346 7.35 16.21 -4.74
CA ARG A 346 8.68 15.70 -5.13
C ARG A 346 8.59 14.69 -6.25
N VAL A 347 7.65 13.75 -6.17
CA VAL A 347 7.41 12.70 -7.16
C VAL A 347 7.06 13.30 -8.51
N LEU A 348 6.07 14.20 -8.57
CA LEU A 348 5.60 14.81 -9.82
C LEU A 348 6.71 15.59 -10.54
N ARG A 349 7.67 16.17 -9.79
CA ARG A 349 8.84 16.84 -10.37
C ARG A 349 9.91 15.86 -10.89
N LYS A 350 10.08 14.70 -10.25
CA LYS A 350 11.18 13.76 -10.52
C LYS A 350 10.79 12.58 -11.42
N ALA A 351 9.50 12.29 -11.53
CA ALA A 351 8.96 11.19 -12.32
C ALA A 351 7.89 11.70 -13.30
N PRO A 352 8.28 12.25 -14.47
CA PRO A 352 7.34 12.78 -15.47
C PRO A 352 6.23 11.80 -15.90
N PRO A 353 6.46 10.47 -16.04
CA PRO A 353 5.38 9.53 -16.34
C PRO A 353 4.26 9.52 -15.29
N VAL A 354 4.58 9.73 -14.00
CA VAL A 354 3.58 9.81 -12.93
C VAL A 354 2.80 11.12 -13.00
N ALA A 355 3.45 12.22 -13.38
CA ALA A 355 2.78 13.50 -13.54
C ALA A 355 1.70 13.50 -14.63
N ALA A 356 1.85 12.69 -15.67
CA ALA A 356 0.83 12.52 -16.70
C ALA A 356 -0.39 11.69 -16.22
N LEU A 357 -0.21 10.85 -15.20
CA LEU A 357 -1.27 9.97 -14.69
C LEU A 357 -2.14 10.64 -13.63
N VAL A 358 -1.52 11.43 -12.76
CA VAL A 358 -2.15 12.10 -11.62
C VAL A 358 -2.93 13.32 -12.08
N GLN A 359 -4.20 13.45 -11.64
CA GLN A 359 -5.04 14.59 -11.99
C GLN A 359 -4.84 15.78 -11.06
N ASP A 360 -5.27 15.65 -9.80
CA ASP A 360 -5.11 16.68 -8.77
C ASP A 360 -4.81 16.03 -7.42
N VAL A 361 -3.89 16.63 -6.66
CA VAL A 361 -3.56 16.22 -5.30
C VAL A 361 -3.58 17.45 -4.42
N ARG A 362 -4.49 17.46 -3.44
CA ARG A 362 -4.70 18.60 -2.54
C ARG A 362 -4.34 18.23 -1.12
N LYS A 363 -3.81 19.23 -0.42
CA LYS A 363 -3.58 19.14 1.02
C LYS A 363 -4.87 19.46 1.75
N ALA A 364 -5.35 18.53 2.57
CA ALA A 364 -6.39 18.78 3.57
C ALA A 364 -5.87 18.33 4.95
N SER A 365 -6.08 19.17 5.96
CA SER A 365 -5.64 18.85 7.32
C SER A 365 -6.74 18.21 8.16
N GLN A 366 -7.99 18.45 7.77
CA GLN A 366 -9.21 18.00 8.42
C GLN A 366 -10.28 17.80 7.35
N TYR A 367 -11.27 16.94 7.64
CA TYR A 367 -12.31 16.62 6.66
C TYR A 367 -13.15 17.83 6.20
N PRO A 368 -13.35 18.92 6.97
CA PRO A 368 -14.05 20.09 6.43
C PRO A 368 -13.30 20.76 5.28
N ASN A 369 -11.96 20.61 5.19
CA ASN A 369 -11.17 21.14 4.08
C ASN A 369 -11.43 20.42 2.74
N LEU A 370 -12.19 19.31 2.73
CA LEU A 370 -12.62 18.68 1.48
C LEU A 370 -13.62 19.55 0.70
N LEU A 371 -14.20 20.58 1.35
CA LEU A 371 -15.08 21.56 0.73
C LEU A 371 -14.33 22.67 -0.02
N ASP A 372 -13.02 22.81 0.20
CA ASP A 372 -12.14 23.76 -0.50
C ASP A 372 -11.71 23.20 -1.88
#